data_AF-A0A7V9I511-F1
#
_entry.id   AF-A0A7V9I511-F1
#
_cell.length_a   1.000
_cell.length_b   1.000
_cell.length_c   1.000
_cell.angle_alpha   90.00
_cell.angle_beta   90.00
_cell.angle_gamma   90.00
#
_symmetry.space_group_name_H-M   'P 1'
#
loop_
_entity.id
_entity.type
_entity.pdbx_description
1 polymer ?
#
loop_
_entity_poly.entity_id
_entity_poly.type
_entity_poly.pdbx_seq_one_letter_code
_entity_poly.pdbx_strand_id
1 'polypeptide(L)'
;MEPRRSRGAARWALAAAAAGALAGCSDGGKVPEFLLDGSPAPSAPQSVVESTERVVMTRARVVRADLADRLVAACARRMPGLGRATILVERVGVSGASITFRPRAAPHLRGCDRSGVPSESGSPWCGVSIGKLGSGGVTDPRLGILCRDRAGGNVAFAWVNPSARARWLGVEQEGYVELYRVAGGLPVRVSSRAGVKLESSSATFRIVEFAADGARIRERELVARVAG
;
A
#
# COMPACT_ATOMS: atom_id res chain seq x y z
N MET A 1 -82.21 -29.01 -22.58
CA MET A 1 -81.79 -30.17 -21.77
C MET A 1 -80.66 -29.68 -20.87
N GLU A 2 -81.00 -29.37 -19.63
CA GLU A 2 -80.05 -28.94 -18.61
C GLU A 2 -79.40 -30.18 -17.97
N PRO A 3 -78.12 -30.09 -17.56
CA PRO A 3 -77.87 -30.52 -16.20
C PRO A 3 -76.86 -29.65 -15.43
N ARG A 4 -77.34 -29.24 -14.24
CA ARG A 4 -76.71 -29.37 -12.91
C ARG A 4 -75.43 -28.57 -12.57
N ARG A 5 -75.65 -27.56 -11.73
CA ARG A 5 -74.75 -27.07 -10.66
C ARG A 5 -74.37 -28.18 -9.65
N SER A 6 -73.10 -28.21 -9.25
CA SER A 6 -72.64 -28.48 -7.86
C SER A 6 -71.19 -27.97 -7.70
N ARG A 7 -70.95 -26.84 -7.01
CA ARG A 7 -70.47 -26.76 -5.61
C ARG A 7 -69.34 -27.75 -5.27
N GLY A 8 -68.14 -27.22 -4.98
CA GLY A 8 -67.07 -28.02 -4.40
C GLY A 8 -65.76 -27.26 -4.19
N ALA A 9 -65.68 -26.55 -3.07
CA ALA A 9 -64.49 -26.22 -2.29
C ALA A 9 -63.19 -25.77 -3.00
N ALA A 10 -62.96 -24.46 -2.92
CA ALA A 10 -61.62 -23.89 -2.89
C ALA A 10 -60.81 -24.49 -1.72
N ARG A 11 -59.63 -25.05 -2.02
CA ARG A 11 -58.57 -25.26 -1.03
C ARG A 11 -57.29 -24.63 -1.54
N TRP A 12 -56.97 -23.55 -0.86
CA TRP A 12 -55.74 -22.78 -0.89
C TRP A 12 -54.51 -23.67 -0.71
N ALA A 13 -53.53 -23.52 -1.58
CA ALA A 13 -52.14 -23.83 -1.29
C ALA A 13 -51.30 -22.63 -1.72
N LEU A 14 -51.28 -21.60 -0.86
CA LEU A 14 -50.27 -20.55 -0.90
C LEU A 14 -48.94 -21.18 -0.49
N ALA A 15 -48.14 -21.58 -1.47
CA ALA A 15 -46.73 -21.87 -1.24
C ALA A 15 -46.02 -20.53 -1.01
N ALA A 16 -45.85 -20.17 0.26
CA ALA A 16 -44.99 -19.07 0.67
C ALA A 16 -43.53 -19.47 0.41
N ALA A 17 -43.00 -19.08 -0.75
CA ALA A 17 -41.56 -19.13 -1.00
C ALA A 17 -40.89 -18.06 -0.12
N ALA A 18 -40.39 -18.49 1.03
CA ALA A 18 -39.50 -17.70 1.86
C ALA A 18 -38.19 -17.48 1.08
N ALA A 19 -38.09 -16.34 0.40
CA ALA A 19 -36.85 -15.82 -0.13
C ALA A 19 -35.96 -15.42 1.06
N GLY A 20 -35.17 -16.38 1.55
CA GLY A 20 -34.11 -16.13 2.51
C GLY A 20 -33.08 -15.22 1.88
N ALA A 21 -33.15 -13.92 2.20
CA ALA A 21 -32.06 -12.99 1.98
C ALA A 21 -30.89 -13.45 2.87
N LEU A 22 -29.99 -14.25 2.30
CA LEU A 22 -28.65 -14.45 2.85
C LEU A 22 -27.94 -13.09 2.76
N ALA A 23 -28.11 -12.28 3.80
CA ALA A 23 -27.19 -11.20 4.11
C ALA A 23 -25.85 -11.86 4.41
N GLY A 24 -25.07 -12.11 3.36
CA GLY A 24 -23.66 -12.46 3.49
C GLY A 24 -22.99 -11.31 4.23
N CYS A 25 -22.82 -11.46 5.54
CA CYS A 25 -21.85 -10.68 6.28
C CYS A 25 -20.51 -10.98 5.62
N SER A 26 -20.04 -10.08 4.75
CA SER A 26 -18.68 -10.12 4.28
C SER A 26 -17.83 -9.94 5.52
N ASP A 27 -17.28 -11.04 6.03
CA ASP A 27 -16.40 -11.07 7.17
C ASP A 27 -15.18 -10.22 6.76
N GLY A 28 -15.20 -8.95 7.14
CA GLY A 28 -14.22 -7.97 6.73
C GLY A 28 -12.89 -8.38 7.32
N GLY A 29 -12.09 -9.14 6.56
CA GLY A 29 -10.95 -9.91 7.05
C GLY A 29 -10.05 -9.12 8.01
N LYS A 30 -9.50 -9.77 9.03
CA LYS A 30 -8.79 -9.07 10.12
C LYS A 30 -7.72 -8.09 9.61
N VAL A 31 -7.69 -6.91 10.23
CA VAL A 31 -6.64 -5.91 9.99
C VAL A 31 -5.29 -6.50 10.40
N PRO A 32 -4.25 -6.44 9.56
CA PRO A 32 -2.94 -7.00 9.89
C PRO A 32 -2.32 -6.35 11.15
N GLU A 33 -1.87 -7.18 12.08
CA GLU A 33 -1.23 -6.72 13.33
C GLU A 33 0.31 -6.67 13.22
N PHE A 34 0.87 -7.36 12.22
CA PHE A 34 2.31 -7.51 12.04
C PHE A 34 2.77 -6.97 10.68
N LEU A 35 3.97 -6.40 10.70
CA LEU A 35 4.66 -5.90 9.51
C LEU A 35 5.46 -7.01 8.83
N LEU A 36 5.98 -6.71 7.64
CA LEU A 36 6.73 -7.65 6.80
C LEU A 36 7.92 -8.32 7.52
N ASP A 37 8.56 -7.59 8.45
CA ASP A 37 9.70 -8.06 9.23
C ASP A 37 9.31 -8.80 10.52
N GLY A 38 8.01 -9.05 10.73
CA GLY A 38 7.46 -9.74 11.89
C GLY A 38 7.30 -8.86 13.13
N SER A 39 7.69 -7.59 13.08
CA SER A 39 7.43 -6.66 14.18
C SER A 39 5.95 -6.26 14.24
N PRO A 40 5.39 -5.95 15.43
CA PRO A 40 4.04 -5.42 15.54
C PRO A 40 3.92 -4.07 14.83
N ALA A 41 2.78 -3.82 14.20
CA ALA A 41 2.46 -2.52 13.63
C ALA A 41 2.36 -1.47 14.75
N PRO A 42 3.02 -0.29 14.61
CA PRO A 42 2.84 0.80 15.56
C PRO A 42 1.38 1.26 15.64
N SER A 43 0.99 1.81 16.78
CA SER A 43 -0.32 2.46 16.91
C SER A 43 -0.40 3.68 15.98
N ALA A 44 -1.44 3.73 15.16
CA ALA A 44 -1.72 4.92 14.35
C ALA A 44 -2.12 6.10 15.25
N PRO A 45 -1.86 7.36 14.82
CA PRO A 45 -2.34 8.53 15.54
C PRO A 45 -3.86 8.46 15.72
N GLN A 46 -4.34 8.72 16.93
CA GLN A 46 -5.76 8.63 17.27
C GLN A 46 -6.64 9.45 16.32
N SER A 47 -6.18 10.65 15.96
CA SER A 47 -6.90 11.54 15.06
C SER A 47 -7.07 10.99 13.64
N VAL A 48 -6.18 10.12 13.16
CA VAL A 48 -6.36 9.42 11.88
C VAL A 48 -7.34 8.27 12.06
N VAL A 49 -7.22 7.49 13.13
CA VAL A 49 -8.09 6.34 13.45
C VAL A 49 -9.55 6.76 13.58
N GLU A 50 -9.83 7.89 14.22
CA GLU A 50 -11.19 8.44 14.35
C GLU A 50 -11.81 8.80 13.00
N SER A 51 -10.99 9.17 12.02
CA SER A 51 -11.43 9.56 10.69
C SER A 51 -11.41 8.44 9.66
N THR A 52 -10.74 7.32 9.95
CA THR A 52 -10.49 6.22 9.01
C THR A 52 -10.55 4.90 9.75
N GLU A 53 -11.53 4.08 9.40
CA GLU A 53 -11.66 2.74 9.96
C GLU A 53 -10.51 1.84 9.47
N ARG A 54 -10.11 0.89 10.32
CA ARG A 54 -9.25 -0.25 9.95
C ARG A 54 -7.90 0.20 9.36
N VAL A 55 -7.11 0.88 10.20
CA VAL A 55 -5.80 1.43 9.82
C VAL A 55 -4.67 0.55 10.34
N VAL A 56 -3.66 0.30 9.50
CA VAL A 56 -2.36 -0.27 9.89
C VAL A 56 -1.28 0.76 9.66
N MET A 57 -0.48 1.06 10.68
CA MET A 57 0.62 2.00 10.53
C MET A 57 1.89 1.29 10.06
N THR A 58 2.57 1.85 9.07
CA THR A 58 3.93 1.43 8.72
C THR A 58 4.93 1.92 9.76
N ARG A 59 5.99 1.15 9.98
CA ARG A 59 7.16 1.64 10.72
C ARG A 59 8.04 2.48 9.80
N ALA A 60 8.37 3.70 10.20
CA ALA A 60 9.30 4.56 9.47
C ALA A 60 10.47 4.98 10.35
N ARG A 61 11.70 4.82 9.84
CA ARG A 61 12.93 5.25 10.50
C ARG A 61 13.73 6.18 9.58
N VAL A 62 14.19 7.29 10.14
CA VAL A 62 15.15 8.18 9.46
C VAL A 62 16.52 7.85 10.04
N VAL A 63 17.43 7.35 9.20
CA VAL A 63 18.76 6.90 9.64
C VAL A 63 19.85 7.53 8.78
N ARG A 64 21.04 7.71 9.34
CA ARG A 64 22.22 8.08 8.56
C ARG A 64 22.88 6.83 7.97
N ALA A 65 23.46 6.96 6.79
CA ALA A 65 24.09 5.85 6.08
C ALA A 65 25.29 5.24 6.83
N ASP A 66 25.97 6.00 7.66
CA ASP A 66 27.09 5.52 8.49
C ASP A 66 26.65 4.76 9.75
N LEU A 67 25.38 4.88 10.15
CA LEU A 67 24.77 4.13 11.25
C LEU A 67 23.90 2.97 10.74
N ALA A 68 24.06 2.62 9.48
CA ALA A 68 23.15 1.76 8.77
C ALA A 68 23.51 0.28 8.95
N ASP A 69 22.49 -0.56 9.04
CA ASP A 69 22.66 -1.99 9.24
C ASP A 69 23.00 -2.75 7.93
N ARG A 70 23.08 -4.09 8.04
CA ARG A 70 23.36 -4.97 6.91
C ARG A 70 22.34 -4.85 5.77
N LEU A 71 21.08 -4.55 6.08
CA LEU A 71 20.00 -4.46 5.11
C LEU A 71 20.17 -3.20 4.26
N VAL A 72 20.49 -2.07 4.88
CA VAL A 72 20.84 -0.82 4.18
C VAL A 72 22.11 -1.00 3.35
N ALA A 73 23.15 -1.64 3.90
CA ALA A 73 24.37 -1.92 3.16
C ALA A 73 24.10 -2.80 1.92
N ALA A 74 23.19 -3.77 2.02
CA ALA A 74 22.74 -4.55 0.86
C ALA A 74 22.04 -3.70 -0.19
N CYS A 75 21.26 -2.69 0.22
CA CYS A 75 20.65 -1.75 -0.72
C CYS A 75 21.71 -0.88 -1.42
N ALA A 76 22.67 -0.35 -0.65
CA ALA A 76 23.75 0.49 -1.16
C ALA A 76 24.60 -0.22 -2.23
N ARG A 77 24.81 -1.54 -2.09
CA ARG A 77 25.51 -2.34 -3.13
C ARG A 77 24.77 -2.39 -4.46
N ARG A 78 23.43 -2.34 -4.46
CA ARG A 78 22.63 -2.30 -5.70
C ARG A 78 22.54 -0.89 -6.30
N MET A 79 22.81 0.13 -5.51
CA MET A 79 22.66 1.53 -5.89
C MET A 79 23.80 2.39 -5.34
N PRO A 80 24.93 2.48 -6.07
CA PRO A 80 26.06 3.27 -5.64
C PRO A 80 25.71 4.77 -5.54
N GLY A 81 26.51 5.51 -4.77
CA GLY A 81 26.30 6.94 -4.50
C GLY A 81 25.74 7.26 -3.11
N LEU A 82 25.65 6.28 -2.22
CA LEU A 82 25.32 6.50 -0.81
C LEU A 82 26.55 7.02 -0.06
N GLY A 83 26.63 8.35 0.13
CA GLY A 83 27.66 8.96 0.98
C GLY A 83 27.38 8.69 2.46
N ARG A 84 28.42 8.68 3.31
CA ARG A 84 28.32 8.37 4.76
C ARG A 84 27.30 9.23 5.53
N ALA A 85 27.21 10.52 5.20
CA ALA A 85 26.26 11.44 5.83
C ALA A 85 24.87 11.47 5.17
N THR A 86 24.59 10.58 4.22
CA THR A 86 23.30 10.56 3.52
C THR A 86 22.19 10.14 4.47
N ILE A 87 21.09 10.89 4.45
CA ILE A 87 19.86 10.55 5.16
C ILE A 87 19.08 9.52 4.35
N LEU A 88 18.74 8.42 5.00
CA LEU A 88 17.90 7.35 4.49
C LEU A 88 16.57 7.36 5.23
N VAL A 89 15.52 6.94 4.54
CA VAL A 89 14.23 6.63 5.15
C VAL A 89 13.90 5.18 4.88
N GLU A 90 13.96 4.37 5.93
CA GLU A 90 13.48 3.00 5.93
C GLU A 90 11.98 3.00 6.25
N ARG A 91 11.21 2.23 5.50
CA ARG A 91 9.78 1.98 5.73
C ARG A 91 9.51 0.50 5.71
N VAL A 92 8.76 0.03 6.69
CA VAL A 92 8.28 -1.36 6.75
C VAL A 92 6.77 -1.34 6.89
N GLY A 93 6.10 -1.82 5.86
CA GLY A 93 4.66 -2.06 5.83
C GLY A 93 4.32 -3.54 5.98
N VAL A 94 3.07 -3.89 5.72
CA VAL A 94 2.52 -5.25 5.82
C VAL A 94 3.08 -6.14 4.71
N SER A 95 2.95 -5.71 3.46
CA SER A 95 3.32 -6.52 2.28
C SER A 95 4.64 -6.09 1.63
N GLY A 96 5.11 -4.89 1.94
CA GLY A 96 6.28 -4.30 1.32
C GLY A 96 7.09 -3.48 2.31
N ALA A 97 8.36 -3.29 1.97
CA ALA A 97 9.25 -2.38 2.69
C ALA A 97 10.23 -1.75 1.72
N SER A 98 10.69 -0.55 2.06
CA SER A 98 11.59 0.21 1.21
C SER A 98 12.65 0.93 2.01
N ILE A 99 13.80 1.17 1.37
CA ILE A 99 14.79 2.14 1.84
C ILE A 99 14.93 3.17 0.74
N THR A 100 14.74 4.44 1.08
CA THR A 100 14.85 5.55 0.13
C THR A 100 15.87 6.58 0.57
N PHE A 101 16.55 7.19 -0.39
CA PHE A 101 17.52 8.26 -0.12
C PHE A 101 17.70 9.18 -1.32
N ARG A 102 18.21 10.39 -1.04
CA ARG A 102 18.65 11.34 -2.05
C ARG A 102 20.18 11.49 -1.96
N PRO A 103 20.96 11.07 -2.97
CA PRO A 103 22.38 11.38 -3.01
C PRO A 103 22.59 12.90 -3.08
N ARG A 104 23.59 13.42 -2.34
CA ARG A 104 23.81 14.87 -2.13
C ARG A 104 23.93 15.70 -3.41
N ALA A 105 24.52 15.14 -4.46
CA ALA A 105 24.77 15.81 -5.74
C ALA A 105 23.87 15.29 -6.89
N ALA A 106 22.81 14.55 -6.57
CA ALA A 106 21.99 13.89 -7.57
C ALA A 106 20.62 14.57 -7.77
N PRO A 107 20.15 14.75 -9.01
CA PRO A 107 18.79 15.16 -9.31
C PRO A 107 17.80 13.98 -9.26
N HIS A 108 18.07 12.97 -8.43
CA HIS A 108 17.24 11.76 -8.34
C HIS A 108 17.18 11.20 -6.92
N LEU A 109 16.05 10.57 -6.61
CA LEU A 109 15.88 9.66 -5.49
C LEU A 109 16.26 8.25 -5.91
N ARG A 110 16.71 7.49 -4.92
CA ARG A 110 17.02 6.06 -5.03
C ARG A 110 16.19 5.32 -4.01
N GLY A 111 15.71 4.13 -4.38
CA GLY A 111 14.99 3.24 -3.49
C GLY A 111 15.31 1.76 -3.73
N CYS A 112 15.40 0.96 -2.67
CA CYS A 112 15.31 -0.50 -2.79
C CYS A 112 13.96 -0.95 -2.27
N ASP A 113 13.35 -1.92 -2.94
CA ASP A 113 12.04 -2.48 -2.61
C ASP A 113 12.22 -3.95 -2.18
N ARG A 114 11.59 -4.35 -1.08
CA ARG A 114 11.54 -5.73 -0.59
C ARG A 114 10.11 -6.15 -0.27
N SER A 115 9.83 -7.43 -0.40
CA SER A 115 8.53 -8.05 -0.10
C SER A 115 8.73 -9.38 0.61
N GLY A 116 7.70 -10.23 0.63
CA GLY A 116 7.70 -11.52 1.33
C GLY A 116 8.74 -12.54 0.83
N VAL A 117 9.29 -12.34 -0.36
CA VAL A 117 10.23 -13.25 -1.02
C VAL A 117 11.49 -12.48 -1.45
N PRO A 118 12.71 -13.02 -1.20
CA PRO A 118 13.95 -12.47 -1.73
C PRO A 118 13.97 -12.44 -3.27
N SER A 119 14.89 -11.67 -3.86
CA SER A 119 15.15 -11.79 -5.30
C SER A 119 15.75 -13.16 -5.66
N GLU A 120 15.69 -13.54 -6.93
CA GLU A 120 16.30 -14.76 -7.46
C GLU A 120 17.80 -14.90 -7.14
N SER A 121 18.53 -13.78 -7.03
CA SER A 121 19.95 -13.78 -6.65
C SER A 121 20.20 -13.94 -5.14
N GLY A 122 19.18 -14.24 -4.35
CA GLY A 122 19.26 -14.32 -2.88
C GLY A 122 19.38 -12.97 -2.17
N SER A 123 19.38 -11.85 -2.91
CA SER A 123 19.33 -10.51 -2.31
C SER A 123 18.00 -10.29 -1.59
N PRO A 124 18.00 -9.63 -0.40
CA PRO A 124 16.76 -9.30 0.30
C PRO A 124 15.90 -8.27 -0.46
N TRP A 125 16.49 -7.57 -1.44
CA TRP A 125 15.82 -6.60 -2.29
C TRP A 125 15.40 -7.23 -3.60
N CYS A 126 14.11 -7.25 -3.89
CA CYS A 126 13.52 -7.71 -5.15
C CYS A 126 13.51 -6.62 -6.23
N GLY A 127 13.59 -5.34 -5.83
CA GLY A 127 13.58 -4.23 -6.77
C GLY A 127 14.52 -3.10 -6.37
N VAL A 128 14.88 -2.29 -7.37
CA VAL A 128 15.47 -0.96 -7.18
C VAL A 128 14.63 0.06 -7.94
N SER A 129 14.58 1.28 -7.45
CA SER A 129 13.81 2.37 -8.03
C SER A 129 14.64 3.65 -8.08
N ILE A 130 14.46 4.40 -9.16
CA ILE A 130 15.05 5.73 -9.34
C ILE A 130 13.90 6.68 -9.67
N GLY A 131 13.76 7.75 -8.89
CA GLY A 131 12.78 8.80 -9.12
C GLY A 131 13.49 10.10 -9.51
N LYS A 132 13.30 10.60 -10.72
CA LYS A 132 13.87 11.90 -11.11
C LYS A 132 13.17 13.01 -10.33
N LEU A 133 13.94 13.89 -9.71
CA LEU A 133 13.42 15.06 -9.01
C LEU A 133 13.24 16.23 -9.99
N GLY A 134 12.08 16.86 -9.92
CA GLY A 134 11.74 18.14 -10.56
C GLY A 134 11.19 19.11 -9.51
N SER A 135 10.39 20.09 -9.92
CA SER A 135 9.79 21.18 -9.12
C SER A 135 9.14 20.72 -7.81
N GLY A 136 9.95 20.46 -6.77
CA GLY A 136 9.51 20.07 -5.44
C GLY A 136 9.21 18.57 -5.23
N GLY A 137 9.40 17.68 -6.22
CA GLY A 137 9.05 16.26 -6.07
C GLY A 137 9.53 15.35 -7.20
N VAL A 138 9.17 14.06 -7.14
CA VAL A 138 9.42 13.09 -8.21
C VAL A 138 8.50 13.37 -9.40
N THR A 139 9.03 13.41 -10.62
CA THR A 139 8.25 13.72 -11.84
C THR A 139 7.49 12.52 -12.41
N ASP A 140 7.88 11.31 -12.03
CA ASP A 140 7.34 10.04 -12.53
C ASP A 140 7.09 9.11 -11.34
N PRO A 141 5.82 8.72 -11.05
CA PRO A 141 5.49 7.82 -9.94
C PRO A 141 5.94 6.36 -10.18
N ARG A 142 7.01 6.16 -10.95
CA ARG A 142 7.55 4.91 -11.50
C ARG A 142 7.20 3.67 -10.70
N LEU A 143 6.57 2.72 -11.40
CA LEU A 143 6.14 1.47 -10.84
C LEU A 143 7.29 0.47 -10.74
N GLY A 144 7.40 -0.20 -9.58
CA GLY A 144 8.10 -1.47 -9.45
C GLY A 144 7.10 -2.58 -9.16
N ILE A 145 7.07 -3.65 -9.97
CA ILE A 145 6.17 -4.82 -9.80
C ILE A 145 6.93 -6.15 -9.79
N LEU A 146 8.26 -6.11 -9.65
CA LEU A 146 9.09 -7.32 -9.64
C LEU A 146 9.03 -8.08 -8.31
N CYS A 147 8.49 -7.45 -7.28
CA CYS A 147 8.42 -7.99 -5.93
C CYS A 147 7.20 -8.88 -5.76
N ARG A 148 7.36 -10.00 -5.05
CA ARG A 148 6.28 -10.94 -4.75
C ARG A 148 6.09 -11.14 -3.25
N ASP A 149 4.84 -11.32 -2.83
CA ASP A 149 4.53 -11.77 -1.49
C ASP A 149 4.74 -13.29 -1.34
N ARG A 150 4.58 -13.81 -0.12
CA ARG A 150 4.79 -15.24 0.16
C ARG A 150 3.76 -16.15 -0.53
N ALA A 151 2.61 -15.61 -0.92
CA ALA A 151 1.59 -16.32 -1.67
C ALA A 151 1.85 -16.28 -3.19
N GLY A 152 2.94 -15.61 -3.63
CA GLY A 152 3.31 -15.49 -5.03
C GLY A 152 2.63 -14.31 -5.76
N GLY A 153 1.80 -13.52 -5.06
CA GLY A 153 1.14 -12.34 -5.59
C GLY A 153 2.11 -11.17 -5.76
N ASN A 154 1.89 -10.32 -6.76
CA ASN A 154 2.77 -9.19 -7.03
C ASN A 154 2.51 -8.05 -6.05
N VAL A 155 3.61 -7.42 -5.60
CA VAL A 155 3.59 -6.22 -4.77
C VAL A 155 4.07 -5.06 -5.62
N ALA A 156 3.16 -4.12 -5.87
CA ALA A 156 3.46 -2.89 -6.57
C ALA A 156 4.07 -1.86 -5.61
N PHE A 157 5.04 -1.11 -6.12
CA PHE A 157 5.65 0.02 -5.41
C PHE A 157 5.62 1.27 -6.29
N ALA A 158 5.22 2.41 -5.72
CA ALA A 158 5.15 3.71 -6.42
C ALA A 158 5.73 4.85 -5.58
N TRP A 159 6.25 5.88 -6.26
CA TRP A 159 6.63 7.14 -5.61
C TRP A 159 5.42 8.06 -5.47
N VAL A 160 5.25 8.65 -4.29
CA VAL A 160 4.19 9.60 -4.00
C VAL A 160 4.81 10.89 -3.48
N ASN A 161 4.48 12.01 -4.12
CA ASN A 161 4.80 13.34 -3.60
C ASN A 161 3.71 13.76 -2.61
N PRO A 162 4.01 13.84 -1.30
CA PRO A 162 3.05 14.37 -0.34
C PRO A 162 2.85 15.87 -0.58
N SER A 163 1.66 16.39 -0.27
CA SER A 163 1.50 17.85 -0.15
C SER A 163 2.33 18.40 1.01
N ALA A 164 2.66 19.69 0.96
CA ALA A 164 3.49 20.34 1.98
C ALA A 164 2.95 20.21 3.42
N ARG A 165 1.63 20.09 3.57
CA ARG A 165 0.96 19.94 4.87
C ARG A 165 0.79 18.48 5.32
N ALA A 166 0.99 17.52 4.42
CA ALA A 166 0.79 16.11 4.73
C ALA A 166 1.85 15.60 5.71
N ARG A 167 1.39 14.93 6.76
CA ARG A 167 2.22 14.15 7.70
C ARG A 167 2.07 12.66 7.47
N TRP A 168 0.93 12.24 6.95
CA TRP A 168 0.64 10.84 6.68
C TRP A 168 0.03 10.67 5.28
N LEU A 169 0.31 9.52 4.68
CA LEU A 169 -0.36 9.04 3.48
C LEU A 169 -1.04 7.72 3.82
N GLY A 170 -2.36 7.66 3.75
CA GLY A 170 -3.10 6.41 3.73
C GLY A 170 -3.11 5.84 2.32
N VAL A 171 -2.76 4.58 2.17
CA VAL A 171 -2.89 3.83 0.91
C VAL A 171 -3.90 2.74 1.14
N GLU A 172 -4.98 2.75 0.36
CA GLU A 172 -5.99 1.71 0.46
C GLU A 172 -5.43 0.37 0.02
N GLN A 173 -5.66 -0.64 0.85
CA GLN A 173 -5.36 -2.04 0.59
C GLN A 173 -6.68 -2.83 0.57
N GLU A 174 -6.60 -4.14 0.35
CA GLU A 174 -7.75 -5.03 0.50
C GLU A 174 -8.19 -5.12 1.97
N GLY A 175 -9.21 -4.33 2.33
CA GLY A 175 -9.87 -4.38 3.63
C GLY A 175 -9.24 -3.54 4.75
N TYR A 176 -8.24 -2.71 4.47
CA TYR A 176 -7.63 -1.78 5.43
C TYR A 176 -6.92 -0.61 4.72
N VAL A 177 -6.63 0.44 5.47
CA VAL A 177 -5.77 1.55 5.01
C VAL A 177 -4.39 1.43 5.64
N GLU A 178 -3.36 1.37 4.81
CA GLU A 178 -1.97 1.35 5.29
C GLU A 178 -1.42 2.78 5.37
N LEU A 179 -1.01 3.20 6.57
CA LEU A 179 -0.60 4.57 6.87
C LEU A 179 0.92 4.74 6.84
N TYR A 180 1.39 5.59 5.93
CA TYR A 180 2.79 5.90 5.70
C TYR A 180 3.17 7.26 6.28
N ARG A 181 4.22 7.31 7.10
CA ARG A 181 4.79 8.58 7.57
C ARG A 181 5.52 9.33 6.46
N VAL A 182 5.22 10.61 6.31
CA VAL A 182 6.06 11.57 5.57
C VAL A 182 7.27 11.90 6.44
N ALA A 183 8.46 11.53 5.97
CA ALA A 183 9.68 11.59 6.76
C ALA A 183 10.91 11.89 5.90
N GLY A 184 11.93 12.49 6.51
CA GLY A 184 13.22 12.80 5.86
C GLY A 184 13.17 13.86 4.76
N GLY A 185 12.04 14.57 4.59
CA GLY A 185 11.85 15.50 3.48
C GLY A 185 11.85 14.82 2.11
N LEU A 186 11.60 13.52 2.06
CA LEU A 186 11.60 12.73 0.83
C LEU A 186 10.17 12.35 0.43
N PRO A 187 9.88 12.29 -0.88
CA PRO A 187 8.77 11.53 -1.43
C PRO A 187 8.69 10.12 -0.85
N VAL A 188 7.47 9.62 -0.73
CA VAL A 188 7.18 8.35 -0.06
C VAL A 188 7.14 7.24 -1.10
N ARG A 189 7.87 6.16 -0.85
CA ARG A 189 7.78 4.91 -1.63
C ARG A 189 6.77 4.01 -0.95
N VAL A 190 5.56 3.94 -1.51
CA VAL A 190 4.45 3.15 -0.97
C VAL A 190 4.36 1.80 -1.65
N SER A 191 3.78 0.80 -0.98
CA SER A 191 3.48 -0.50 -1.56
C SER A 191 1.99 -0.82 -1.56
N SER A 192 1.55 -1.61 -2.52
CA SER A 192 0.18 -2.14 -2.58
C SER A 192 0.18 -3.52 -3.24
N ARG A 193 -0.72 -4.39 -2.78
CA ARG A 193 -1.12 -5.60 -3.53
C ARG A 193 -2.40 -5.38 -4.34
N ALA A 194 -3.21 -4.41 -3.92
CA ALA A 194 -4.43 -4.03 -4.62
C ALA A 194 -4.10 -3.27 -5.91
N GLY A 195 -4.95 -3.45 -6.93
CA GLY A 195 -4.94 -2.64 -8.15
C GLY A 195 -3.78 -2.90 -9.11
N VAL A 196 -3.03 -4.00 -8.94
CA VAL A 196 -1.93 -4.40 -9.84
C VAL A 196 -2.50 -5.05 -11.11
N LYS A 197 -2.06 -4.60 -12.28
CA LYS A 197 -2.47 -5.08 -13.61
C LYS A 197 -1.23 -5.42 -14.44
N LEU A 198 -0.85 -6.69 -14.47
CA LEU A 198 0.40 -7.15 -15.11
C LEU A 198 0.39 -6.96 -16.62
N GLU A 199 -0.75 -7.20 -17.23
CA GLU A 199 -1.04 -7.16 -18.66
C GLU A 199 -0.78 -5.77 -19.23
N SER A 200 -0.99 -4.74 -18.41
CA SER A 200 -0.75 -3.34 -18.75
C SER A 200 0.46 -2.74 -18.04
N SER A 201 1.23 -3.57 -17.32
CA SER A 201 2.37 -3.17 -16.48
C SER A 201 2.08 -1.92 -15.65
N SER A 202 0.92 -1.92 -14.98
CA SER A 202 0.41 -0.77 -14.26
C SER A 202 -0.14 -1.15 -12.89
N ALA A 203 -0.24 -0.16 -12.00
CA ALA A 203 -0.94 -0.29 -10.74
C ALA A 203 -1.63 1.02 -10.37
N THR A 204 -2.84 0.91 -9.82
CA THR A 204 -3.59 2.05 -9.29
C THR A 204 -3.51 2.05 -7.76
N PHE A 205 -3.13 3.19 -7.19
CA PHE A 205 -3.07 3.42 -5.76
C PHE A 205 -4.12 4.47 -5.39
N ARG A 206 -5.02 4.14 -4.47
CA ARG A 206 -5.91 5.12 -3.85
C ARG A 206 -5.23 5.68 -2.61
N ILE A 207 -5.03 6.99 -2.61
CA ILE A 207 -4.18 7.68 -1.64
C ILE A 207 -4.97 8.80 -0.98
N VAL A 208 -5.04 8.75 0.35
CA VAL A 208 -5.55 9.84 1.19
C VAL A 208 -4.37 10.48 1.92
N GLU A 209 -4.30 11.81 1.93
CA GLU A 209 -3.28 12.54 2.68
C GLU A 209 -3.88 13.11 3.96
N PHE A 210 -3.16 13.00 5.08
CA PHE A 210 -3.59 13.53 6.37
C PHE A 210 -2.57 14.54 6.91
N ALA A 211 -3.08 15.61 7.52
CA ALA A 211 -2.30 16.60 8.25
C ALA A 211 -1.82 16.05 9.61
N ALA A 212 -1.09 16.89 10.36
CA ALA A 212 -0.52 16.51 11.66
C ALA A 212 -1.61 16.20 12.71
N ASP A 213 -2.71 16.94 12.65
CA ASP A 213 -3.89 16.82 13.50
C ASP A 213 -4.84 15.70 13.05
N GLY A 214 -4.47 14.92 12.02
CA GLY A 214 -5.31 13.85 11.46
C GLY A 214 -6.37 14.33 10.47
N ALA A 215 -6.48 15.64 10.21
CA ALA A 215 -7.42 16.14 9.22
C ALA A 215 -7.08 15.64 7.82
N ARG A 216 -8.08 15.13 7.09
CA ARG A 216 -7.95 14.74 5.68
C ARG A 216 -7.66 15.99 4.84
N ILE A 217 -6.57 15.96 4.07
CA ILE A 217 -6.16 17.06 3.18
C ILE A 217 -6.77 16.86 1.80
N ARG A 218 -6.61 15.65 1.24
CA ARG A 218 -7.11 15.28 -0.10
C ARG A 218 -7.06 13.79 -0.29
N GLU A 219 -7.84 13.32 -1.26
CA GLU A 219 -7.85 11.97 -1.77
C GLU A 219 -7.60 11.98 -3.27
N ARG A 220 -6.88 10.97 -3.79
CA ARG A 220 -6.65 10.81 -5.23
C ARG A 220 -6.36 9.37 -5.61
N GLU A 221 -6.60 9.05 -6.86
CA GLU A 221 -6.00 7.89 -7.51
C GLU A 221 -4.66 8.26 -8.14
N LEU A 222 -3.67 7.39 -7.99
CA LEU A 222 -2.38 7.47 -8.65
C LEU A 222 -2.20 6.23 -9.51
N VAL A 223 -2.13 6.42 -10.82
CA VAL A 223 -1.78 5.35 -11.76
C VAL A 223 -0.28 5.39 -12.00
N ALA A 224 0.42 4.34 -11.61
CA ALA A 224 1.84 4.14 -11.89
C ALA A 224 2.02 3.09 -12.99
N ARG A 225 3.07 3.23 -13.80
CA ARG A 225 3.43 2.30 -14.88
C ARG A 225 4.91 1.94 -14.81
N VAL A 226 5.25 0.73 -15.27
CA VAL A 226 6.65 0.35 -15.46
C VAL A 226 7.24 1.24 -16.55
N ALA A 227 8.49 1.68 -16.39
CA ALA A 227 9.17 2.43 -17.42
C ALA A 227 9.40 1.52 -18.64
N GLY A 228 8.90 1.97 -19.81
CA GLY A 228 9.23 1.41 -21.12
C GLY A 228 10.46 2.08 -21.72
#